data_AF-A0A1M2V610-F1
#
_entry.id   AF-A0A1M2V610-F1
#
_cell.length_a   1.000
_cell.length_b   1.000
_cell.length_c   1.000
_cell.angle_alpha   90.00
_cell.angle_beta   90.00
_cell.angle_gamma   90.00
#
_symmetry.space_group_name_H-M   'P 1'
#
loop_
_entity.id
_entity.type
_entity.pdbx_description
1 polymer ?
#
loop_
_entity_poly.entity_id
_entity_poly.type
_entity_poly.pdbx_seq_one_letter_code
_entity_poly.pdbx_strand_id
1 'polypeptide(L)'
;MPTSNAHWSDQARQLVTNALAAARAGRAVALDVDRCLLLSPPTKFLSAFFSELAVAATMDMEAPRRLATFVLTMPRTPRSPPLLPIFLHLLLPSLVASADSLPPTEQAIRVEFLVAVISSSLTSALHLEWAMLTTCGEERYVLGQSVTAMARRLAGEIRRRGDGPSAGMIMQRLTAMQPFVANFPTFAAEL
;
A
#
# COMPACT_ATOMS: atom_id res chain seq x y z
N MET A 1 14.59 -18.98 27.31
CA MET A 1 13.23 -19.06 26.75
C MET A 1 13.18 -18.11 25.56
N PRO A 2 13.27 -18.60 24.31
CA PRO A 2 13.12 -17.73 23.15
C PRO A 2 11.66 -17.27 23.09
N THR A 3 11.46 -15.97 23.00
CA THR A 3 10.13 -15.33 22.98
C THR A 3 9.43 -15.68 21.67
N SER A 4 8.23 -16.27 21.76
CA SER A 4 7.46 -16.75 20.59
C SER A 4 7.24 -15.68 19.52
N ASN A 5 7.27 -14.40 19.89
CA ASN A 5 7.12 -13.27 18.96
C ASN A 5 8.24 -13.17 17.90
N ALA A 6 9.48 -13.57 18.21
CA ALA A 6 10.58 -13.50 17.25
C ALA A 6 10.39 -14.49 16.09
N HIS A 7 9.93 -15.70 16.40
CA HIS A 7 9.70 -16.77 15.43
C HIS A 7 8.60 -16.43 14.41
N TRP A 8 7.57 -15.65 14.82
CA TRP A 8 6.45 -15.29 13.94
C TRP A 8 6.78 -14.12 13.00
N SER A 9 7.51 -13.11 13.48
CA SER A 9 7.99 -12.04 12.59
C SER A 9 8.89 -12.60 11.49
N ASP A 10 9.67 -13.64 11.81
CA ASP A 10 10.55 -14.30 10.84
C ASP A 10 9.75 -15.14 9.84
N GLN A 11 8.67 -15.79 10.27
CA GLN A 11 7.79 -16.54 9.35
C GLN A 11 7.05 -15.63 8.37
N ALA A 12 6.45 -14.52 8.84
CA ALA A 12 5.77 -13.58 7.96
C ALA A 12 6.74 -12.98 6.93
N ARG A 13 7.95 -12.64 7.38
CA ARG A 13 9.04 -12.19 6.50
C ARG A 13 9.38 -13.23 5.44
N GLN A 14 9.61 -14.48 5.85
CA GLN A 14 9.93 -15.57 4.93
C GLN A 14 8.83 -15.79 3.88
N LEU A 15 7.55 -15.71 4.27
CA LEU A 15 6.43 -15.82 3.34
C LEU A 15 6.45 -14.70 2.30
N VAL A 16 6.75 -13.47 2.70
CA VAL A 16 6.87 -12.32 1.79
C VAL A 16 8.07 -12.45 0.87
N THR A 17 9.24 -12.86 1.39
CA THR A 17 10.43 -13.13 0.58
C THR A 17 10.18 -14.23 -0.45
N ASN A 18 9.50 -15.31 -0.06
CA ASN A 18 9.13 -16.40 -0.97
C ASN A 18 8.16 -15.92 -2.05
N ALA A 19 7.16 -15.10 -1.68
CA ALA A 19 6.21 -14.51 -2.60
C ALA A 19 6.90 -13.60 -3.63
N LEU A 20 7.86 -12.77 -3.19
CA LEU A 20 8.68 -11.92 -4.06
C LEU A 20 9.58 -12.74 -5.00
N ALA A 21 10.17 -13.84 -4.51
CA ALA A 21 10.97 -14.73 -5.33
C ALA A 21 10.13 -15.47 -6.39
N ALA A 22 8.92 -15.93 -6.02
CA ALA A 22 7.99 -16.55 -6.95
C ALA A 22 7.52 -15.55 -8.03
N ALA A 23 7.14 -14.32 -7.63
CA ALA A 23 6.72 -13.28 -8.55
C ALA A 23 7.80 -12.95 -9.59
N ARG A 24 9.06 -12.76 -9.16
CA ARG A 24 10.19 -12.49 -10.06
C ARG A 24 10.49 -13.65 -11.01
N ALA A 25 10.26 -14.88 -10.56
CA ALA A 25 10.42 -16.07 -11.39
C ALA A 25 9.21 -16.34 -12.31
N GLY A 26 8.22 -15.45 -12.37
CA GLY A 26 7.00 -15.64 -13.16
C GLY A 26 6.12 -16.80 -12.66
N ARG A 27 6.30 -17.22 -11.41
CA ARG A 27 5.53 -18.32 -10.79
C ARG A 27 4.32 -17.78 -10.03
N ALA A 28 3.36 -18.67 -9.79
CA ALA A 28 2.23 -18.38 -8.92
C ALA A 28 2.71 -17.94 -7.53
N VAL A 29 2.16 -16.82 -7.06
CA VAL A 29 2.46 -16.25 -5.76
C VAL A 29 1.48 -16.80 -4.73
N ALA A 30 2.00 -17.45 -3.69
CA ALA A 30 1.19 -17.91 -2.57
C ALA A 30 1.52 -17.06 -1.33
N LEU A 31 0.60 -16.17 -0.94
CA LEU A 31 0.69 -15.38 0.28
C LEU A 31 -0.66 -15.42 1.00
N ASP A 32 -0.72 -16.16 2.11
CA ASP A 32 -1.91 -16.26 2.94
C ASP A 32 -1.95 -15.09 3.93
N VAL A 33 -2.58 -13.99 3.50
CA VAL A 33 -2.69 -12.76 4.29
C VAL A 33 -3.58 -12.99 5.52
N ASP A 34 -4.65 -13.80 5.41
CA ASP A 34 -5.53 -14.09 6.56
C ASP A 34 -4.77 -14.79 7.68
N ARG A 35 -3.93 -15.77 7.35
CA ARG A 35 -3.06 -16.41 8.33
C ARG A 35 -2.08 -15.43 8.96
N CYS A 36 -1.49 -14.52 8.19
CA CYS A 36 -0.60 -13.49 8.74
C CYS A 36 -1.32 -12.55 9.73
N LEU A 37 -2.58 -12.19 9.44
CA LEU A 37 -3.40 -11.34 10.31
C LEU A 37 -3.94 -12.06 11.54
N LEU A 38 -4.10 -13.39 11.50
CA LEU A 38 -4.40 -14.18 12.71
C LEU A 38 -3.23 -14.19 13.70
N LEU A 39 -2.00 -14.12 13.18
CA LEU A 39 -0.77 -14.21 13.98
C LEU A 39 -0.24 -12.86 14.43
N SER A 40 -0.65 -11.76 13.79
CA SER A 40 -0.15 -10.42 14.10
C SER A 40 -1.19 -9.33 13.83
N PRO A 41 -1.19 -8.24 14.63
CA PRO A 41 -2.03 -7.08 14.35
C PRO A 41 -1.78 -6.52 12.94
N PRO A 42 -2.81 -6.02 12.23
CA PRO A 42 -2.68 -5.56 10.85
C PRO A 42 -1.56 -4.53 10.63
N THR A 43 -1.38 -3.60 11.56
CA THR A 43 -0.33 -2.58 11.47
C THR A 43 1.08 -3.19 11.58
N LYS A 44 1.27 -4.19 12.45
CA LYS A 44 2.55 -4.91 12.58
C LYS A 44 2.84 -5.74 11.32
N PHE A 45 1.84 -6.45 10.81
CA PHE A 45 1.95 -7.17 9.55
C PHE A 45 2.34 -6.24 8.40
N LEU A 46 1.57 -5.16 8.20
CA LEU A 46 1.81 -4.20 7.12
C LEU A 46 3.19 -3.54 7.26
N SER A 47 3.63 -3.21 8.47
CA SER A 47 4.98 -2.65 8.68
C SER A 47 6.07 -3.63 8.24
N ALA A 48 6.02 -4.90 8.68
CA ALA A 48 6.99 -5.91 8.26
C ALA A 48 6.92 -6.19 6.74
N PHE A 49 5.72 -6.26 6.20
CA PHE A 49 5.47 -6.43 4.77
C PHE A 49 6.11 -5.31 3.94
N PHE A 50 5.83 -4.05 4.29
CA PHE A 50 6.37 -2.89 3.56
C PHE A 50 7.88 -2.70 3.75
N SER A 51 8.46 -3.14 4.87
CA SER A 51 9.91 -3.22 5.03
C SER A 51 10.54 -4.13 3.98
N GLU A 52 10.02 -5.36 3.82
CA GLU A 52 10.53 -6.31 2.82
C GLU A 52 10.29 -5.84 1.38
N LEU A 53 9.10 -5.30 1.10
CA LEU A 53 8.79 -4.78 -0.23
C LEU A 53 9.71 -3.62 -0.62
N ALA A 54 10.02 -2.73 0.32
CA ALA A 54 10.88 -1.60 0.04
C ALA A 54 12.34 -2.00 -0.23
N VAL A 55 12.84 -3.04 0.44
CA VAL A 55 14.15 -3.63 0.12
C VAL A 55 14.11 -4.22 -1.28
N ALA A 56 13.09 -5.01 -1.60
CA ALA A 56 12.97 -5.62 -2.93
C ALA A 56 12.82 -4.59 -4.06
N ALA A 57 12.14 -3.47 -3.79
CA ALA A 57 11.93 -2.38 -4.76
C ALA A 57 13.23 -1.69 -5.19
N THR A 58 14.33 -1.86 -4.45
CA THR A 58 15.65 -1.35 -4.84
C THR A 58 16.24 -2.08 -6.06
N MET A 59 15.82 -3.33 -6.30
CA MET A 59 16.29 -4.14 -7.43
C MET A 59 15.25 -4.22 -8.55
N ASP A 60 13.98 -4.42 -8.20
CA ASP A 60 12.85 -4.48 -9.12
C ASP A 60 11.60 -3.95 -8.42
N MET A 61 11.02 -2.89 -8.96
CA MET A 61 9.84 -2.24 -8.38
C MET A 61 8.54 -2.95 -8.73
N GLU A 62 8.50 -3.73 -9.81
CA GLU A 62 7.25 -4.23 -10.37
C GLU A 62 6.61 -5.31 -9.50
N ALA A 63 7.39 -6.32 -9.10
CA ALA A 63 6.89 -7.38 -8.23
C ALA A 63 6.43 -6.85 -6.85
N PRO A 64 7.22 -6.04 -6.11
CA PRO A 64 6.78 -5.44 -4.85
C PRO A 64 5.53 -4.58 -5.00
N ARG A 65 5.44 -3.77 -6.06
CA ARG A 65 4.26 -2.95 -6.36
C ARG A 65 3.02 -3.82 -6.50
N ARG A 66 3.04 -4.84 -7.36
CA ARG A 66 1.89 -5.74 -7.60
C ARG A 66 1.47 -6.46 -6.33
N LEU A 67 2.43 -6.94 -5.54
CA LEU A 67 2.18 -7.57 -4.24
C LEU A 67 1.49 -6.60 -3.27
N ALA A 68 2.00 -5.37 -3.15
CA ALA A 68 1.38 -4.34 -2.33
C ALA A 68 -0.05 -4.06 -2.78
N THR A 69 -0.27 -3.82 -4.08
CA THR A 69 -1.60 -3.56 -4.64
C THR A 69 -2.56 -4.68 -4.28
N PHE A 70 -2.19 -5.93 -4.54
CA PHE A 70 -3.03 -7.09 -4.24
C PHE A 70 -3.38 -7.20 -2.76
N VAL A 71 -2.38 -7.14 -1.87
CA VAL A 71 -2.60 -7.27 -0.42
C VAL A 71 -3.48 -6.14 0.12
N LEU A 72 -3.35 -4.92 -0.41
CA LEU A 72 -4.12 -3.77 0.04
C LEU A 72 -5.57 -3.78 -0.45
N THR A 73 -5.82 -4.22 -1.69
CA THR A 73 -7.14 -4.08 -2.34
C THR A 73 -8.00 -5.35 -2.34
N MET A 74 -7.43 -6.52 -2.06
CA MET A 74 -8.20 -7.77 -2.08
C MET A 74 -9.36 -7.72 -1.06
N PRO A 75 -10.62 -7.99 -1.48
CA PRO A 75 -11.73 -8.18 -0.55
C PRO A 75 -11.39 -9.26 0.48
N ARG A 76 -11.66 -8.96 1.75
CA ARG A 76 -11.27 -9.82 2.87
C ARG A 76 -12.51 -10.50 3.46
N THR A 77 -12.29 -11.58 4.19
CA THR A 77 -13.38 -12.25 4.94
C THR A 77 -13.96 -11.30 6.01
N PRO A 78 -15.22 -11.49 6.45
CA PRO A 78 -15.85 -10.60 7.44
C PRO A 78 -15.09 -10.46 8.78
N ARG A 79 -14.16 -11.39 9.08
CA ARG A 79 -13.34 -11.39 10.30
C ARG A 79 -11.95 -10.76 10.10
N SER A 80 -11.59 -10.40 8.87
CA SER A 80 -10.33 -9.73 8.55
C SER A 80 -10.62 -8.28 8.14
N PRO A 81 -9.93 -7.29 8.73
CA PRO A 81 -10.13 -5.90 8.35
C PRO A 81 -9.60 -5.61 6.94
N PRO A 82 -10.16 -4.60 6.24
CA PRO A 82 -9.59 -4.10 4.99
C PRO A 82 -8.25 -3.40 5.26
N LEU A 83 -7.24 -3.70 4.44
CA LEU A 83 -5.87 -3.25 4.70
C LEU A 83 -5.53 -1.90 4.07
N LEU A 84 -6.12 -1.55 2.91
CA LEU A 84 -5.86 -0.26 2.26
C LEU A 84 -6.14 0.95 3.18
N PRO A 85 -7.29 1.05 3.88
CA PRO A 85 -7.52 2.15 4.82
C PRO A 85 -6.46 2.22 5.93
N ILE A 86 -6.05 1.08 6.47
CA ILE A 86 -5.05 0.99 7.54
C ILE A 86 -3.69 1.48 7.03
N PHE A 87 -3.31 1.04 5.83
CA PHE A 87 -2.10 1.51 5.17
C PHE A 87 -2.09 3.02 4.98
N LEU A 88 -3.13 3.58 4.33
CA LEU A 88 -3.17 5.00 4.00
C LEU A 88 -3.17 5.91 5.24
N HIS A 89 -3.94 5.55 6.27
CA HIS A 89 -4.19 6.44 7.42
C HIS A 89 -3.19 6.25 8.57
N LEU A 90 -2.62 5.05 8.72
CA LEU A 90 -1.76 4.73 9.86
C LEU A 90 -0.30 4.46 9.48
N LEU A 91 -0.04 3.73 8.40
CA LEU A 91 1.33 3.31 8.06
C LEU A 91 2.03 4.30 7.12
N LEU A 92 1.34 4.74 6.08
CA LEU A 92 1.90 5.60 5.05
C LEU A 92 2.53 6.89 5.61
N PRO A 93 1.91 7.62 6.55
CA PRO A 93 2.52 8.82 7.12
C PRO A 93 3.90 8.55 7.74
N SER A 94 4.05 7.43 8.45
CA SER A 94 5.33 7.02 9.04
C SER A 94 6.35 6.61 7.98
N LEU A 95 5.91 5.93 6.90
CA LEU A 95 6.80 5.59 5.79
C LEU A 95 7.31 6.83 5.06
N VAL A 96 6.45 7.83 4.83
CA VAL A 96 6.84 9.10 4.23
C VAL A 96 7.85 9.83 5.11
N ALA A 97 7.57 9.99 6.40
CA ALA A 97 8.48 10.66 7.34
C ALA A 97 9.85 9.93 7.44
N SER A 98 9.85 8.59 7.38
CA SER A 98 11.10 7.83 7.40
C SER A 98 11.92 7.96 6.12
N ALA A 99 11.30 8.35 5.00
CA ALA A 99 12.02 8.56 3.75
C ALA A 99 12.86 9.84 3.77
N ASP A 100 12.48 10.84 4.59
CA ASP A 100 13.20 12.10 4.73
C ASP A 100 14.58 11.96 5.38
N SER A 101 14.82 10.88 6.11
CA SER A 101 16.12 10.59 6.72
C SER A 101 17.04 9.73 5.84
N LEU A 102 16.59 9.32 4.65
CA LEU A 102 17.38 8.50 3.74
C LEU A 102 18.34 9.36 2.90
N PRO A 103 19.47 8.78 2.43
CA PRO A 103 20.30 9.43 1.41
C PRO A 103 19.49 9.77 0.15
N PRO A 104 19.82 10.83 -0.61
CA PRO A 104 19.00 11.32 -1.71
C PRO A 104 18.59 10.26 -2.75
N THR A 105 19.51 9.35 -3.10
CA THR A 105 19.22 8.25 -4.04
C THR A 105 18.21 7.25 -3.48
N GLU A 106 18.38 6.84 -2.22
CA GLU A 106 17.47 5.91 -1.55
C GLU A 106 16.11 6.55 -1.27
N GLN A 107 16.10 7.84 -0.92
CA GLN A 107 14.88 8.63 -0.78
C GLN A 107 14.10 8.66 -2.10
N ALA A 108 14.76 8.94 -3.22
CA ALA A 108 14.11 8.97 -4.53
C ALA A 108 13.46 7.62 -4.90
N ILE A 109 14.17 6.50 -4.66
CA ILE A 109 13.65 5.15 -4.87
C ILE A 109 12.45 4.87 -3.94
N ARG A 110 12.55 5.26 -2.67
CA ARG A 110 11.48 5.09 -1.68
C ARG A 110 10.22 5.87 -2.09
N VAL A 111 10.39 7.12 -2.52
CA VAL A 111 9.30 7.97 -3.01
C VAL A 111 8.67 7.38 -4.28
N GLU A 112 9.46 6.93 -5.26
CA GLU A 112 8.95 6.26 -6.48
C GLU A 112 8.08 5.05 -6.10
N PHE A 113 8.59 4.20 -5.20
CA PHE A 113 7.87 3.02 -4.75
C PHE A 113 6.54 3.38 -4.05
N LEU A 114 6.54 4.37 -3.15
CA LEU A 114 5.32 4.82 -2.48
C LEU A 114 4.30 5.41 -3.45
N VAL A 115 4.73 6.24 -4.41
CA VAL A 115 3.86 6.76 -5.48
C VAL A 115 3.25 5.63 -6.29
N ALA A 116 4.06 4.63 -6.66
CA ALA A 116 3.62 3.48 -7.43
C ALA A 116 2.59 2.63 -6.66
N VAL A 117 2.77 2.45 -5.35
CA VAL A 117 1.80 1.72 -4.49
C VAL A 117 0.52 2.53 -4.29
N ILE A 118 0.61 3.83 -3.99
CA ILE A 118 -0.57 4.69 -3.78
C ILE A 118 -1.44 4.72 -5.03
N SER A 119 -0.83 5.04 -6.18
CA SER A 119 -1.54 5.16 -7.45
C SER A 119 -2.20 3.83 -7.85
N SER A 120 -1.43 2.73 -7.87
CA SER A 120 -1.95 1.42 -8.24
C SER A 120 -3.04 0.92 -7.29
N SER A 121 -2.91 1.14 -5.98
CA SER A 121 -3.87 0.66 -4.99
C SER A 121 -5.17 1.45 -5.02
N LEU A 122 -5.11 2.79 -5.12
CA LEU A 122 -6.32 3.61 -5.25
C LEU A 122 -7.05 3.32 -6.57
N THR A 123 -6.33 3.25 -7.70
CA THR A 123 -6.94 2.92 -9.00
C THR A 123 -7.56 1.51 -8.99
N SER A 124 -6.85 0.52 -8.45
CA SER A 124 -7.38 -0.84 -8.36
C SER A 124 -8.58 -0.92 -7.43
N ALA A 125 -8.56 -0.19 -6.31
CA ALA A 125 -9.69 -0.12 -5.39
C ALA A 125 -10.90 0.56 -6.05
N LEU A 126 -10.69 1.61 -6.85
CA LEU A 126 -11.77 2.28 -7.59
C LEU A 126 -12.43 1.33 -8.59
N HIS A 127 -11.63 0.60 -9.37
CA HIS A 127 -12.16 -0.42 -10.29
C HIS A 127 -12.86 -1.55 -9.56
N LEU A 128 -12.38 -1.96 -8.39
CA LEU A 128 -13.06 -2.94 -7.54
C LEU A 128 -14.41 -2.41 -7.04
N GLU A 129 -14.47 -1.17 -6.55
CA GLU A 129 -15.71 -0.52 -6.11
C GLU A 129 -16.74 -0.50 -7.26
N TRP A 130 -16.31 -0.12 -8.47
CA TRP A 130 -17.16 -0.15 -9.66
C TRP A 130 -17.58 -1.56 -10.04
N ALA A 131 -16.69 -2.55 -10.02
CA ALA A 131 -17.02 -3.93 -10.37
C ALA A 131 -18.04 -4.51 -9.39
N MET A 132 -17.86 -4.30 -8.08
CA MET A 132 -18.80 -4.76 -7.05
C MET A 132 -20.18 -4.15 -7.23
N LEU A 133 -20.26 -2.85 -7.49
CA LEU A 133 -21.54 -2.16 -7.71
C LEU A 133 -22.22 -2.60 -9.01
N THR A 134 -21.49 -2.57 -10.12
CA THR A 134 -22.08 -2.76 -11.46
C THR A 134 -22.32 -4.23 -11.83
N THR A 135 -21.49 -5.15 -11.32
CA THR A 135 -21.57 -6.58 -11.68
C THR A 135 -22.25 -7.40 -10.59
N CYS A 136 -22.02 -7.07 -9.32
CA CYS A 136 -22.57 -7.84 -8.19
C CYS A 136 -23.78 -7.18 -7.52
N GLY A 137 -24.08 -5.90 -7.82
CA GLY A 137 -25.11 -5.14 -7.13
C GLY A 137 -24.80 -4.90 -5.65
N GLU A 138 -23.53 -5.01 -5.25
CA GLU A 138 -23.11 -4.79 -3.86
C GLU A 138 -22.94 -3.29 -3.60
N GLU A 139 -23.85 -2.72 -2.83
CA GLU A 139 -23.83 -1.31 -2.44
C GLU A 139 -22.85 -1.03 -1.30
N ARG A 140 -22.42 -2.06 -0.55
CA ARG A 140 -21.48 -1.89 0.55
C ARG A 140 -20.06 -1.79 0.02
N TYR A 141 -19.31 -0.84 0.56
CA TYR A 141 -17.89 -0.73 0.27
C TYR A 141 -17.12 -1.92 0.87
N VAL A 142 -16.59 -2.80 0.03
CA VAL A 142 -15.80 -3.97 0.45
C VAL A 142 -14.51 -3.60 1.20
N LEU A 143 -14.04 -2.36 1.04
CA LEU A 143 -12.91 -1.79 1.79
C LEU A 143 -13.35 -0.92 2.99
N GLY A 144 -14.63 -0.98 3.36
CA GLY A 144 -15.23 -0.30 4.51
C GLY A 144 -15.61 1.17 4.28
N GLN A 145 -15.10 1.81 3.23
CA GLN A 145 -15.42 3.19 2.85
C GLN A 145 -15.21 3.42 1.35
N SER A 146 -15.82 4.46 0.78
CA SER A 146 -15.60 4.82 -0.63
C SER A 146 -14.14 5.20 -0.89
N VAL A 147 -13.61 4.75 -2.02
CA VAL A 147 -12.26 5.06 -2.50
C VAL A 147 -12.06 6.56 -2.70
N THR A 148 -13.10 7.28 -3.13
CA THR A 148 -13.05 8.75 -3.28
C THR A 148 -12.83 9.43 -1.93
N ALA A 149 -13.44 8.93 -0.85
CA ALA A 149 -13.24 9.47 0.50
C ALA A 149 -11.81 9.18 1.00
N MET A 150 -11.27 7.98 0.72
CA MET A 150 -9.88 7.64 1.02
C MET A 150 -8.89 8.58 0.31
N ALA A 151 -9.07 8.77 -1.00
CA ALA A 151 -8.25 9.64 -1.82
C ALA A 151 -8.27 11.10 -1.33
N ARG A 152 -9.46 11.63 -1.00
CA ARG A 152 -9.63 12.98 -0.44
C ARG A 152 -8.90 13.15 0.89
N ARG A 153 -9.05 12.18 1.78
CA ARG A 153 -8.38 12.22 3.08
C ARG A 153 -6.87 12.14 2.92
N LEU A 154 -6.36 11.24 2.07
CA LEU A 154 -4.94 11.13 1.78
C LEU A 154 -4.35 12.43 1.24
N ALA A 155 -5.01 13.04 0.24
CA ALA A 155 -4.56 14.31 -0.31
C ALA A 155 -4.53 15.43 0.75
N GLY A 156 -5.51 15.45 1.65
CA GLY A 156 -5.54 16.38 2.78
C GLY A 156 -4.49 16.10 3.85
N GLU A 157 -4.12 14.83 4.06
CA GLU A 157 -3.08 14.42 5.01
C GLU A 157 -1.68 14.72 4.49
N ILE A 158 -1.38 14.40 3.21
CA ILE A 158 -0.10 14.75 2.58
C ILE A 158 0.08 16.27 2.57
N ARG A 159 -0.98 17.05 2.33
CA ARG A 159 -0.91 18.53 2.40
C ARG A 159 -0.68 19.07 3.81
N ARG A 160 -1.36 18.51 4.82
CA ARG A 160 -1.30 19.01 6.21
C ARG A 160 -0.09 18.54 7.00
N ARG A 161 0.44 17.35 6.68
CA ARG A 161 1.55 16.71 7.40
C ARG A 161 2.82 16.60 6.55
N GLY A 162 2.78 17.11 5.33
CA GLY A 162 3.87 17.01 4.36
C GLY A 162 4.90 18.12 4.46
N ASP A 163 5.29 18.52 5.68
CA ASP A 163 6.38 19.49 5.86
C ASP A 163 7.75 18.90 5.45
N GLY A 164 7.81 17.58 5.22
CA GLY A 164 9.00 16.87 4.77
C GLY A 164 9.13 16.81 3.24
N PRO A 165 10.36 16.83 2.69
CA PRO A 165 10.62 16.83 1.24
C PRO A 165 9.99 15.63 0.51
N SER A 166 9.93 14.45 1.13
CA SER A 166 9.36 13.24 0.50
C SER A 166 7.86 13.39 0.24
N ALA A 167 7.12 14.04 1.15
CA ALA A 167 5.68 14.25 0.99
C ALA A 167 5.38 15.17 -0.21
N GLY A 168 6.18 16.24 -0.37
CA GLY A 168 6.11 17.14 -1.51
C GLY A 168 6.39 16.40 -2.83
N MET A 169 7.42 15.57 -2.88
CA MET A 169 7.74 14.76 -4.07
C MET A 169 6.63 13.76 -4.40
N ILE A 170 6.04 13.10 -3.40
CA ILE A 170 4.90 12.18 -3.61
C ILE A 170 3.73 12.95 -4.23
N MET A 171 3.35 14.09 -3.65
CA MET A 171 2.25 14.92 -4.15
C MET A 171 2.52 15.36 -5.60
N GLN A 172 3.70 15.93 -5.85
CA GLN A 172 4.10 16.39 -7.18
C GLN A 172 3.98 15.27 -8.24
N ARG A 173 4.47 14.07 -7.92
CA ARG A 173 4.43 12.93 -8.83
C ARG A 173 3.00 12.42 -9.07
N LEU A 174 2.18 12.34 -8.03
CA LEU A 174 0.79 11.92 -8.16
C LEU A 174 -0.03 12.92 -9.01
N THR A 175 0.18 14.22 -8.82
CA THR A 175 -0.48 15.27 -9.62
C THR A 175 0.00 15.28 -11.07
N ALA A 176 1.26 14.91 -11.34
CA ALA A 176 1.76 14.78 -12.71
C ALA A 176 1.18 13.56 -13.47
N MET A 177 0.64 12.56 -12.77
CA MET A 177 0.06 11.35 -13.37
C MET A 177 -1.36 11.60 -13.88
N GLN A 178 -1.51 11.96 -15.17
CA GLN A 178 -2.81 12.25 -15.79
C GLN A 178 -3.88 11.15 -15.58
N PRO A 179 -3.60 9.84 -15.77
CA PRO A 179 -4.60 8.80 -15.52
C PRO A 179 -5.03 8.70 -14.05
N PHE A 180 -4.14 9.06 -13.12
CA PHE A 180 -4.44 9.07 -11.69
C PHE A 180 -5.34 10.27 -11.35
N VAL A 181 -4.97 11.47 -11.81
CA VAL A 181 -5.73 12.70 -11.60
C VAL A 181 -7.14 12.62 -12.21
N ALA A 182 -7.29 12.01 -13.38
CA ALA A 182 -8.59 11.80 -14.01
C ALA A 182 -9.55 11.00 -13.12
N ASN A 183 -9.03 10.00 -12.39
CA ASN A 183 -9.78 9.19 -11.44
C ASN A 183 -9.93 9.88 -10.07
N PHE A 184 -8.98 10.72 -9.68
CA PHE A 184 -8.95 11.40 -8.38
C PHE A 184 -8.69 12.91 -8.52
N PRO A 185 -9.68 13.70 -9.01
CA PRO A 185 -9.49 15.13 -9.29
C PRO A 185 -9.10 15.98 -8.06
N THR A 186 -9.36 15.48 -6.85
CA THR A 186 -8.92 16.07 -5.59
C THR A 186 -7.41 16.36 -5.53
N PHE A 187 -6.60 15.64 -6.31
CA PHE A 187 -5.14 15.84 -6.39
C PHE A 187 -4.72 16.93 -7.39
N ALA A 188 -5.66 17.42 -8.22
CA ALA A 188 -5.42 18.50 -9.18
C ALA A 188 -6.18 19.80 -8.86
N ALA A 189 -7.22 19.74 -8.03
CA ALA A 189 -8.09 20.87 -7.73
C ALA A 189 -7.40 22.07 -7.01
N GLU A 190 -6.12 21.97 -6.68
CA GLU A 190 -5.38 23.01 -5.93
C GLU A 190 -3.91 23.13 -6.41
N LEU A 191 -3.73 23.21 -7.73
CA LEU A 191 -2.57 23.89 -8.34
C LEU A 191 -2.85 25.39 -8.48
#